data_AF-A0A351QZN8-F1
#
_entry.id   AF-A0A351QZN8-F1
#
_cell.length_a   1.000
_cell.length_b   1.000
_cell.length_c   1.000
_cell.angle_alpha   90.00
_cell.angle_beta   90.00
_cell.angle_gamma   90.00
#
_symmetry.space_group_name_H-M   'P 1'
#
loop_
_entity.id
_entity.type
_entity.pdbx_description
1 polymer ?
#
loop_
_entity_poly.entity_id
_entity_poly.type
_entity_poly.pdbx_seq_one_letter_code
_entity_poly.pdbx_strand_id
1 'polypeptide(L)'
;SSVSFGVSPRGIWKNASSDPAGSATNGGQSYYDIYCDSVAWIKNGWVDYINPQIYWTFENSAAPYGTLVDWWAKQVKGTNVKLYIGHDVSKTEVANQIEKQVNYSRGNSEVDGNIYFRAKFISENSTLQSKLKQLNKVTHKQLKGLNRYETSVKVSKEGWSSANTVLLVNGYANADGLVATPLASAYGAPILLSSADTLPESTKTELKRLNPSKVILIGGKTVLSDSLKKQLQEIKPDLEVNRIGGDTRFDTSLLVAKKLDTIVDANKSYVCYGFGEADALSISAKAGEERQPIILSETNSLKDSSFEWLKGEKLQNAYFIGGTGIIGDSVISKVNSITSSNVSGNRVAGINRYDTNAAVIKKFYTNSVQSGISVAKGLVLADALTSGPLAAKLKTPIVLVNTELSNNQKQVLSTKQASLVYEIGGGINPSTVQDVINRVR
;
A
#
# COMPACT_ATOMS: atom_id res chain seq x y z
N SER A 1 34.08 13.61 -1.29
CA SER A 1 34.37 12.17 -1.38
C SER A 1 34.69 11.69 0.02
N SER A 2 33.80 10.91 0.65
CA SER A 2 34.03 10.29 1.96
C SER A 2 34.14 8.78 1.74
N VAL A 3 35.30 8.19 2.03
CA VAL A 3 35.49 6.74 2.02
C VAL A 3 34.81 6.17 3.26
N SER A 4 33.96 5.15 3.10
CA SER A 4 33.35 4.44 4.23
C SER A 4 34.24 3.30 4.72
N PHE A 5 34.49 3.24 6.02
CA PHE A 5 35.23 2.21 6.71
C PHE A 5 34.28 1.21 7.39
N GLY A 6 34.55 -0.08 7.22
CA GLY A 6 33.76 -1.12 7.87
C GLY A 6 34.54 -2.42 8.00
N VAL A 7 33.96 -3.33 8.78
CA VAL A 7 34.61 -4.59 9.19
C VAL A 7 33.67 -5.77 9.00
N SER A 8 34.23 -6.94 8.70
CA SER A 8 33.46 -8.16 8.42
C SER A 8 33.76 -9.27 9.44
N PRO A 9 33.11 -9.25 10.62
CA PRO A 9 33.34 -10.26 11.66
C PRO A 9 32.72 -11.61 11.26
N ARG A 10 33.05 -12.67 12.01
CA ARG A 10 32.28 -13.93 11.93
C ARG A 10 30.81 -13.65 12.27
N GLY A 11 29.89 -14.41 11.66
CA GLY A 11 28.46 -14.21 11.91
C GLY A 11 28.04 -14.39 13.37
N ILE A 12 28.75 -15.20 14.15
CA ILE A 12 28.55 -15.34 15.60
C ILE A 12 29.55 -14.44 16.35
N TRP A 13 29.03 -13.45 17.08
CA TRP A 13 29.82 -12.65 18.01
C TRP A 13 30.09 -13.42 19.31
N LYS A 14 29.00 -13.80 19.99
CA LYS A 14 28.95 -14.68 21.17
C LYS A 14 27.76 -15.63 21.04
N ASN A 15 27.86 -16.83 21.62
CA ASN A 15 26.71 -17.71 21.84
C ASN A 15 26.02 -17.34 23.14
N ALA A 16 24.69 -17.45 23.19
CA ALA A 16 23.87 -17.22 24.38
C ALA A 16 24.28 -18.12 25.56
N SER A 17 24.85 -19.30 25.29
CA SER A 17 25.38 -20.22 26.31
C SER A 17 26.68 -19.73 26.95
N SER A 18 27.46 -18.89 26.27
CA SER A 18 28.70 -18.29 26.79
C SER A 18 28.46 -16.93 27.43
N ASP A 19 27.46 -16.18 26.94
CA ASP A 19 27.10 -14.85 27.43
C ASP A 19 25.63 -14.57 27.05
N PRO A 20 24.75 -14.16 27.99
CA PRO A 20 23.34 -13.86 27.71
C PRO A 20 23.10 -12.79 26.62
N ALA A 21 24.09 -11.93 26.35
CA ALA A 21 24.03 -10.95 25.26
C ALA A 21 24.25 -11.57 23.87
N GLY A 22 24.72 -12.82 23.80
CA GLY A 22 25.00 -13.56 22.57
C GLY A 22 23.74 -13.98 21.79
N SER A 23 23.95 -14.48 20.57
CA SER A 23 22.89 -15.05 19.74
C SER A 23 22.53 -16.47 20.19
N ALA A 24 21.29 -16.90 19.92
CA ALA A 24 20.85 -18.28 20.12
C ALA A 24 21.48 -19.22 19.07
N THR A 25 22.79 -19.44 19.21
CA THR A 25 23.66 -20.19 18.30
C THR A 25 24.61 -21.08 19.09
N ASN A 26 25.28 -22.00 18.40
CA ASN A 26 26.25 -22.92 19.00
C ASN A 26 27.44 -23.16 18.06
N GLY A 27 28.26 -22.13 17.84
CA GLY A 27 29.43 -22.19 16.95
C GLY A 27 30.59 -21.31 17.39
N GLY A 28 31.63 -21.21 16.57
CA GLY A 28 32.83 -20.40 16.87
C GLY A 28 32.50 -18.91 17.05
N GLN A 29 33.04 -18.30 18.10
CA GLN A 29 32.66 -16.97 18.58
C GLN A 29 33.75 -15.96 18.25
N SER A 30 33.44 -14.92 17.46
CA SER A 30 34.46 -13.92 17.11
C SER A 30 35.02 -13.16 18.32
N TYR A 31 34.23 -12.97 19.38
CA TYR A 31 34.69 -12.30 20.59
C TYR A 31 35.79 -13.09 21.32
N TYR A 32 35.60 -14.39 21.52
CA TYR A 32 36.52 -15.22 22.30
C TYR A 32 37.63 -15.85 21.45
N ASP A 33 37.32 -16.29 20.24
CA ASP A 33 38.26 -17.08 19.43
C ASP A 33 39.33 -16.19 18.75
N ILE A 34 38.96 -14.96 18.40
CA ILE A 34 39.82 -14.03 17.67
C ILE A 34 39.83 -12.61 18.25
N TYR A 35 39.35 -12.45 19.50
CA TYR A 35 39.38 -11.19 20.24
C TYR A 35 38.75 -10.00 19.48
N CYS A 36 37.69 -10.27 18.69
CA CYS A 36 37.03 -9.26 17.87
C CYS A 36 35.71 -8.81 18.52
N ASP A 37 35.76 -7.66 19.22
CA ASP A 37 34.57 -7.04 19.80
C ASP A 37 33.87 -6.07 18.84
N SER A 38 33.27 -6.65 17.80
CA SER A 38 32.54 -5.89 16.78
C SER A 38 31.30 -5.17 17.31
N VAL A 39 30.69 -5.62 18.42
CA VAL A 39 29.55 -4.92 19.04
C VAL A 39 30.02 -3.62 19.70
N ALA A 40 31.17 -3.62 20.39
CA ALA A 40 31.73 -2.37 20.92
C ALA A 40 31.97 -1.35 19.81
N TRP A 41 32.48 -1.77 18.65
CA TRP A 41 32.72 -0.88 17.52
C TRP A 41 31.42 -0.27 16.98
N ILE A 42 30.33 -1.03 16.96
CA ILE A 42 28.99 -0.53 16.60
C ILE A 42 28.51 0.51 17.63
N LYS A 43 28.54 0.16 18.93
CA LYS A 43 27.99 1.02 19.99
C LYS A 43 28.74 2.34 20.14
N ASN A 44 30.05 2.34 19.86
CA ASN A 44 30.87 3.54 19.87
C ASN A 44 30.88 4.30 18.52
N GLY A 45 30.26 3.75 17.47
CA GLY A 45 30.24 4.39 16.15
C GLY A 45 31.62 4.49 15.49
N TRP A 46 32.53 3.54 15.76
CA TRP A 46 33.90 3.54 15.21
C TRP A 46 34.01 3.03 13.77
N VAL A 47 32.92 2.47 13.24
CA VAL A 47 32.80 2.00 11.87
C VAL A 47 31.58 2.63 11.20
N ASP A 48 31.66 2.89 9.90
CA ASP A 48 30.51 3.35 9.12
C ASP A 48 29.54 2.19 8.84
N TYR A 49 30.06 0.96 8.77
CA TYR A 49 29.25 -0.23 8.56
C TYR A 49 29.86 -1.51 9.17
N ILE A 50 28.99 -2.47 9.43
CA ILE A 50 29.34 -3.84 9.83
C ILE A 50 28.85 -4.84 8.78
N ASN A 51 29.66 -5.85 8.47
CA ASN A 51 29.35 -6.90 7.49
C ASN A 51 29.52 -8.32 8.07
N PRO A 52 28.64 -8.79 8.98
CA PRO A 52 28.75 -10.13 9.55
C PRO A 52 28.66 -11.22 8.48
N GLN A 53 29.58 -12.19 8.57
CA GLN A 53 29.64 -13.35 7.68
C GLN A 53 28.57 -14.39 8.05
N ILE A 54 27.32 -14.20 7.61
CA ILE A 54 26.20 -15.12 7.86
C ILE A 54 26.10 -16.15 6.73
N TYR A 55 27.08 -17.06 6.70
CA TYR A 55 27.30 -18.01 5.60
C TYR A 55 26.53 -19.33 5.74
N TRP A 56 25.36 -19.28 6.36
CA TRP A 56 24.52 -20.44 6.70
C TRP A 56 23.10 -20.29 6.16
N THR A 57 22.38 -21.40 6.05
CA THR A 57 20.97 -21.44 5.64
C THR A 57 20.03 -21.17 6.82
N PHE A 58 18.73 -21.00 6.56
CA PHE A 58 17.73 -20.87 7.62
C PHE A 58 17.63 -22.11 8.51
N GLU A 59 17.89 -23.28 7.92
CA GLU A 59 17.73 -24.59 8.56
C GLU A 59 19.01 -25.06 9.27
N ASN A 60 20.07 -24.24 9.28
CA ASN A 60 21.30 -24.60 9.97
C ASN A 60 21.07 -24.66 11.49
N SER A 61 21.35 -25.81 12.11
CA SER A 61 21.05 -26.04 13.54
C SER A 61 21.95 -25.28 14.51
N ALA A 62 23.18 -24.94 14.10
CA ALA A 62 24.14 -24.24 14.95
C ALA A 62 24.08 -22.72 14.79
N ALA A 63 23.78 -22.24 13.58
CA ALA A 63 23.81 -20.83 13.21
C ALA A 63 22.69 -20.49 12.20
N PRO A 64 21.41 -20.58 12.58
CA PRO A 64 20.31 -20.28 11.66
C PRO A 64 20.40 -18.85 11.11
N TYR A 65 20.26 -18.69 9.79
CA TYR A 65 20.37 -17.39 9.11
C TYR A 65 19.49 -16.30 9.74
N GLY A 66 18.18 -16.58 9.91
CA GLY A 66 17.22 -15.61 10.43
C GLY A 66 17.56 -15.16 11.85
N THR A 67 17.99 -16.10 12.72
CA THR A 67 18.40 -15.80 14.10
C THR A 67 19.57 -14.84 14.15
N LEU A 68 20.58 -15.02 13.28
CA LEU A 68 21.73 -14.14 13.23
C LEU A 68 21.40 -12.77 12.64
N VAL A 69 20.60 -12.70 11.57
CA VAL A 69 20.17 -11.42 10.97
C VAL A 69 19.41 -10.58 12.00
N ASP A 70 18.44 -11.17 12.70
CA ASP A 70 17.65 -10.47 13.71
C ASP A 70 18.51 -10.02 14.89
N TRP A 71 19.50 -10.82 15.28
CA TRP A 71 20.42 -10.46 16.36
C TRP A 71 21.32 -9.30 15.98
N TRP A 72 21.90 -9.29 14.77
CA TRP A 72 22.73 -8.18 14.27
C TRP A 72 21.94 -6.90 14.07
N ALA A 73 20.71 -7.00 13.55
CA ALA A 73 19.80 -5.86 13.43
C ALA A 73 19.57 -5.17 14.79
N LYS A 74 19.42 -5.95 15.87
CA LYS A 74 19.30 -5.38 17.24
C LYS A 74 20.58 -4.66 17.69
N GLN A 75 21.76 -5.05 17.20
CA GLN A 75 23.01 -4.40 17.60
C GLN A 75 23.17 -3.01 16.97
N VAL A 76 22.80 -2.86 15.70
CA VAL A 76 22.90 -1.57 14.99
C VAL A 76 21.73 -0.62 15.29
N LYS A 77 20.59 -1.16 15.75
CA LYS A 77 19.41 -0.36 16.08
C LYS A 77 19.74 0.82 17.01
N GLY A 78 19.37 2.02 16.58
CA GLY A 78 19.62 3.27 17.32
C GLY A 78 21.04 3.82 17.18
N THR A 79 21.86 3.24 16.31
CA THR A 79 23.19 3.77 15.94
C THR A 79 23.17 4.30 14.50
N ASN A 80 24.25 4.98 14.08
CA ASN A 80 24.45 5.39 12.67
C ASN A 80 25.24 4.37 11.85
N VAL A 81 25.50 3.17 12.40
CA VAL A 81 26.31 2.14 11.75
C VAL A 81 25.41 1.31 10.84
N LYS A 82 25.76 1.22 9.56
CA LYS A 82 25.00 0.43 8.58
C LYS A 82 25.24 -1.07 8.74
N LEU A 83 24.22 -1.87 8.50
CA LEU A 83 24.31 -3.34 8.52
C LEU A 83 24.19 -3.92 7.12
N TYR A 84 25.27 -4.58 6.67
CA TYR A 84 25.26 -5.36 5.44
C TYR A 84 25.38 -6.85 5.77
N ILE A 85 24.50 -7.70 5.26
CA ILE A 85 24.58 -9.14 5.54
C ILE A 85 25.53 -9.82 4.54
N GLY A 86 26.56 -10.50 5.04
CA GLY A 86 27.52 -11.23 4.23
C GLY A 86 27.01 -12.63 3.87
N HIS A 87 27.01 -12.97 2.58
CA HIS A 87 26.65 -14.29 2.05
C HIS A 87 27.85 -14.97 1.40
N ASP A 88 28.04 -16.25 1.66
CA ASP A 88 28.98 -17.10 0.92
C ASP A 88 28.21 -17.86 -0.16
N VAL A 89 28.20 -17.30 -1.36
CA VAL A 89 27.47 -17.87 -2.51
C VAL A 89 28.28 -18.94 -3.25
N SER A 90 29.48 -19.30 -2.76
CA SER A 90 30.18 -20.50 -3.22
C SER A 90 29.49 -21.78 -2.76
N LYS A 91 28.83 -21.72 -1.61
CA LYS A 91 28.06 -22.84 -1.04
C LYS A 91 26.76 -23.01 -1.80
N THR A 92 26.54 -24.20 -2.35
CA THR A 92 25.36 -24.51 -3.16
C THR A 92 24.06 -24.32 -2.37
N GLU A 93 24.03 -24.72 -1.11
CA GLU A 93 22.87 -24.59 -0.21
C GLU A 93 22.49 -23.12 0.06
N VAL A 94 23.49 -22.23 0.19
CA VAL A 94 23.27 -20.79 0.35
C VAL A 94 22.83 -20.17 -0.97
N ALA A 95 23.52 -20.48 -2.08
CA ALA A 95 23.16 -20.00 -3.41
C ALA A 95 21.74 -20.43 -3.82
N ASN A 96 21.30 -21.62 -3.37
CA ASN A 96 19.94 -22.10 -3.61
C ASN A 96 18.88 -21.29 -2.88
N GLN A 97 19.19 -20.77 -1.68
CA GLN A 97 18.28 -19.98 -0.85
C GLN A 97 18.47 -18.46 -0.98
N ILE A 98 19.32 -17.98 -1.89
CA ILE A 98 19.72 -16.56 -1.92
C ILE A 98 18.53 -15.60 -2.03
N GLU A 99 17.49 -15.98 -2.78
CA GLU A 99 16.27 -15.17 -2.92
C GLU A 99 15.52 -15.04 -1.59
N LYS A 100 15.36 -16.16 -0.87
CA LYS A 100 14.74 -16.22 0.45
C LYS A 100 15.54 -15.39 1.46
N GLN A 101 16.87 -15.52 1.46
CA GLN A 101 17.76 -14.80 2.36
C GLN A 101 17.74 -13.28 2.11
N VAL A 102 17.92 -12.85 0.86
CA VAL A 102 17.90 -11.43 0.49
C VAL A 102 16.54 -10.79 0.79
N ASN A 103 15.43 -11.48 0.51
CA ASN A 103 14.10 -10.98 0.85
C ASN A 103 13.86 -10.91 2.36
N TYR A 104 14.42 -11.84 3.15
CA TYR A 104 14.36 -11.76 4.62
C TYR A 104 15.15 -10.56 5.15
N SER A 105 16.39 -10.36 4.69
CA SER A 105 17.18 -9.16 5.00
C SER A 105 16.39 -7.88 4.70
N ARG A 106 15.80 -7.79 3.50
CA ARG A 106 15.00 -6.64 3.05
C ARG A 106 13.75 -6.37 3.89
N GLY A 107 13.19 -7.41 4.52
CA GLY A 107 12.08 -7.29 5.44
C GLY A 107 12.45 -6.64 6.78
N ASN A 108 13.74 -6.51 7.09
CA ASN A 108 14.24 -5.91 8.31
C ASN A 108 14.71 -4.46 8.05
N SER A 109 14.08 -3.48 8.69
CA SER A 109 14.37 -2.06 8.47
C SER A 109 15.76 -1.61 8.91
N GLU A 110 16.45 -2.40 9.73
CA GLU A 110 17.82 -2.13 10.20
C GLU A 110 18.89 -2.75 9.30
N VAL A 111 18.52 -3.47 8.23
CA VAL A 111 19.47 -4.07 7.28
C VAL A 111 19.56 -3.22 6.02
N ASP A 112 20.72 -2.61 5.78
CA ASP A 112 20.98 -1.69 4.67
C ASP A 112 21.31 -2.39 3.34
N GLY A 113 21.68 -3.68 3.39
CA GLY A 113 21.93 -4.44 2.17
C GLY A 113 22.61 -5.78 2.39
N ASN A 114 23.10 -6.36 1.31
CA ASN A 114 23.72 -7.68 1.29
C ASN A 114 25.04 -7.62 0.50
N ILE A 115 26.08 -8.30 0.99
CA ILE A 115 27.40 -8.42 0.37
C ILE A 115 27.65 -9.89 0.04
N TYR A 116 28.12 -10.18 -1.16
CA TYR A 116 28.32 -11.55 -1.64
C TYR A 116 29.82 -11.86 -1.76
N PHE A 117 30.31 -12.81 -0.97
CA PHE A 117 31.62 -13.40 -1.13
C PHE A 117 31.54 -14.52 -2.17
N ARG A 118 32.18 -14.39 -3.34
CA ARG A 118 32.83 -13.21 -3.95
C ARG A 118 32.40 -13.13 -5.41
N ALA A 119 32.64 -12.01 -6.08
CA ALA A 119 32.16 -11.73 -7.44
C ALA A 119 32.36 -12.90 -8.44
N LYS A 120 33.49 -13.62 -8.36
CA LYS A 120 33.80 -14.81 -9.16
C LYS A 120 32.69 -15.89 -9.10
N PHE A 121 32.16 -16.18 -7.91
CA PHE A 121 31.13 -17.20 -7.73
C PHE A 121 29.77 -16.79 -8.31
N ILE A 122 29.53 -15.48 -8.49
CA ILE A 122 28.38 -14.98 -9.23
C ILE A 122 28.64 -15.11 -10.74
N SER A 123 29.80 -14.64 -11.22
CA SER A 123 30.12 -14.64 -12.65
C SER A 123 30.15 -16.05 -13.27
N GLU A 124 30.52 -17.06 -12.48
CA GLU A 124 30.60 -18.46 -12.93
C GLU A 124 29.29 -19.26 -12.74
N ASN A 125 28.27 -18.69 -12.10
CA ASN A 125 27.01 -19.37 -11.82
C ASN A 125 25.81 -18.65 -12.49
N SER A 126 25.42 -19.11 -13.67
CA SER A 126 24.31 -18.54 -14.47
C SER A 126 22.95 -18.62 -13.77
N THR A 127 22.72 -19.66 -12.95
CA THR A 127 21.49 -19.81 -12.16
C THR A 127 21.44 -18.74 -11.06
N LEU A 128 22.53 -18.56 -10.33
CA LEU A 128 22.65 -17.50 -9.33
C LEU A 128 22.49 -16.11 -9.94
N GLN A 129 23.11 -15.84 -11.10
CA GLN A 129 22.90 -14.58 -11.82
C GLN A 129 21.43 -14.34 -12.16
N SER A 130 20.73 -15.38 -12.62
CA SER A 130 19.31 -15.30 -12.94
C SER A 130 18.47 -14.98 -11.70
N LYS A 131 18.74 -15.66 -10.57
CA LYS A 131 18.10 -15.38 -9.27
C LYS A 131 18.36 -13.95 -8.80
N LEU A 132 19.61 -13.49 -8.82
CA LEU A 132 19.97 -12.12 -8.41
C LEU A 132 19.35 -11.05 -9.33
N LYS A 133 19.25 -11.31 -10.64
CA LYS A 133 18.52 -10.44 -11.58
C LYS A 133 17.01 -10.41 -11.30
N GLN A 134 16.44 -11.55 -10.90
CA GLN A 134 15.02 -11.65 -10.53
C GLN A 134 14.68 -10.95 -9.21
N LEU A 135 15.61 -10.92 -8.24
CA LEU A 135 15.41 -10.21 -6.98
C LEU A 135 15.13 -8.71 -7.13
N ASN A 136 15.58 -8.10 -8.23
CA ASN A 136 15.33 -6.69 -8.56
C ASN A 136 14.29 -6.54 -9.69
N LYS A 137 13.61 -7.62 -10.07
CA LYS A 137 12.60 -7.59 -11.13
C LYS A 137 11.25 -7.23 -10.52
N VAL A 138 10.84 -5.99 -10.75
CA VAL A 138 9.45 -5.58 -10.58
C VAL A 138 8.68 -6.01 -11.83
N THR A 139 7.67 -6.86 -11.65
CA THR A 139 6.72 -7.17 -12.71
C THR A 139 5.87 -5.93 -12.96
N HIS A 140 5.86 -5.43 -14.19
CA HIS A 140 4.99 -4.32 -14.59
C HIS A 140 3.78 -4.87 -15.35
N LYS A 141 2.58 -4.59 -14.85
CA LYS A 141 1.33 -5.05 -15.46
C LYS A 141 0.40 -3.89 -15.74
N GLN A 142 0.03 -3.73 -17.01
CA GLN A 142 -0.89 -2.68 -17.42
C GLN A 142 -2.34 -3.16 -17.32
N LEU A 143 -3.13 -2.47 -16.51
CA LEU A 143 -4.58 -2.63 -16.43
C LEU A 143 -5.21 -1.41 -17.13
N LYS A 144 -5.15 -1.41 -18.46
CA LYS A 144 -5.57 -0.31 -19.32
C LYS A 144 -6.54 -0.82 -20.39
N GLY A 145 -7.67 -0.13 -20.54
CA GLY A 145 -8.58 -0.26 -21.67
C GLY A 145 -8.45 0.90 -22.67
N LEU A 146 -9.26 0.89 -23.72
CA LEU A 146 -9.34 2.02 -24.66
C LEU A 146 -9.94 3.28 -24.02
N ASN A 147 -10.74 3.09 -22.97
CA ASN A 147 -11.41 4.14 -22.20
C ASN A 147 -11.56 3.72 -20.73
N ARG A 148 -12.10 4.61 -19.89
CA ARG A 148 -12.30 4.37 -18.44
C ARG A 148 -13.17 3.15 -18.12
N TYR A 149 -14.16 2.87 -18.98
CA TYR A 149 -15.06 1.73 -18.80
C TYR A 149 -14.30 0.42 -18.98
N GLU A 150 -13.54 0.30 -20.05
CA GLU A 150 -12.70 -0.87 -20.29
C GLU A 150 -11.55 -0.99 -19.28
N THR A 151 -10.97 0.11 -18.82
CA THR A 151 -10.00 0.10 -17.70
C THR A 151 -10.63 -0.52 -16.46
N SER A 152 -11.85 -0.11 -16.09
CA SER A 152 -12.57 -0.70 -14.94
C SER A 152 -12.79 -2.22 -15.12
N VAL A 153 -13.06 -2.67 -16.34
CA VAL A 153 -13.19 -4.10 -16.69
C VAL A 153 -11.85 -4.84 -16.55
N LYS A 154 -10.73 -4.23 -16.96
CA LYS A 154 -9.39 -4.84 -16.78
C LYS A 154 -9.04 -5.00 -15.30
N VAL A 155 -9.37 -4.00 -14.48
CA VAL A 155 -9.20 -4.08 -13.01
C VAL A 155 -10.09 -5.17 -12.41
N SER A 156 -11.35 -5.26 -12.86
CA SER A 156 -12.28 -6.31 -12.43
C SER A 156 -11.78 -7.72 -12.76
N LYS A 157 -11.28 -7.94 -13.98
CA LYS A 157 -10.72 -9.24 -14.38
C LYS A 157 -9.47 -9.63 -13.59
N GLU A 158 -8.70 -8.64 -13.12
CA GLU A 158 -7.53 -8.91 -12.30
C GLU A 158 -7.90 -9.39 -10.89
N GLY A 159 -8.88 -8.73 -10.27
CA GLY A 159 -9.23 -9.01 -8.89
C GLY A 159 -10.29 -10.10 -8.70
N TRP A 160 -11.12 -10.38 -9.71
CA TRP A 160 -12.36 -11.17 -9.54
C TRP A 160 -12.62 -12.12 -10.71
N SER A 161 -12.64 -13.43 -10.43
CA SER A 161 -13.17 -14.43 -11.35
C SER A 161 -14.71 -14.39 -11.41
N SER A 162 -15.36 -14.10 -10.28
CA SER A 162 -16.78 -13.80 -10.13
C SER A 162 -17.00 -12.82 -8.97
N ALA A 163 -18.20 -12.23 -8.88
CA ALA A 163 -18.56 -11.36 -7.76
C ALA A 163 -20.07 -11.41 -7.49
N ASN A 164 -20.48 -11.64 -6.24
CA ASN A 164 -21.89 -11.63 -5.85
C ASN A 164 -22.51 -10.22 -5.95
N THR A 165 -21.70 -9.20 -5.69
CA THR A 165 -22.09 -7.79 -5.73
C THR A 165 -21.14 -7.00 -6.64
N VAL A 166 -21.67 -6.03 -7.37
CA VAL A 166 -20.89 -5.05 -8.13
C VAL A 166 -21.35 -3.65 -7.76
N LEU A 167 -20.42 -2.74 -7.50
CA LEU A 167 -20.75 -1.32 -7.36
C LEU A 167 -20.62 -0.65 -8.73
N LEU A 168 -21.63 0.13 -9.10
CA LEU A 168 -21.66 0.88 -10.37
C LEU A 168 -21.61 2.38 -10.07
N VAL A 169 -20.64 3.06 -10.66
CA VAL A 169 -20.41 4.50 -10.47
C VAL A 169 -20.42 5.21 -11.83
N ASN A 170 -20.84 6.48 -11.87
CA ASN A 170 -20.70 7.27 -13.08
C ASN A 170 -19.22 7.58 -13.36
N GLY A 171 -18.74 7.20 -14.55
CA GLY A 171 -17.37 7.40 -14.96
C GLY A 171 -16.97 8.86 -15.15
N TYR A 172 -17.91 9.78 -15.36
CA TYR A 172 -17.69 11.22 -15.62
C TYR A 172 -18.11 12.15 -14.47
N ALA A 173 -18.87 11.64 -13.51
CA ALA A 173 -19.30 12.36 -12.31
C ALA A 173 -18.93 11.53 -11.07
N ASN A 174 -17.62 11.48 -10.79
CA ASN A 174 -16.98 10.57 -9.85
C ASN A 174 -17.03 11.03 -8.39
N ALA A 175 -17.59 12.20 -8.08
CA ALA A 175 -17.64 12.74 -6.71
C ALA A 175 -18.28 11.75 -5.71
N ASP A 176 -19.38 11.12 -6.12
CA ASP A 176 -20.08 10.09 -5.34
C ASP A 176 -19.27 8.78 -5.25
N GLY A 177 -18.43 8.51 -6.25
CA GLY A 177 -17.57 7.33 -6.31
C GLY A 177 -16.44 7.33 -5.30
N LEU A 178 -15.95 8.50 -4.87
CA LEU A 178 -14.76 8.64 -4.02
C LEU A 178 -14.85 7.85 -2.71
N VAL A 179 -16.06 7.63 -2.22
CA VAL A 179 -16.37 6.95 -0.96
C VAL A 179 -16.76 5.50 -1.14
N ALA A 180 -16.83 5.00 -2.38
CA ALA A 180 -17.34 3.67 -2.69
C ALA A 180 -16.36 2.55 -2.34
N THR A 181 -15.06 2.82 -2.31
CA THR A 181 -14.03 1.78 -2.10
C THR A 181 -14.20 1.00 -0.78
N PRO A 182 -14.38 1.64 0.40
CA PRO A 182 -14.71 0.93 1.64
C PRO A 182 -15.88 -0.05 1.53
N LEU A 183 -16.99 0.40 0.93
CA LEU A 183 -18.18 -0.45 0.77
C LEU A 183 -17.95 -1.58 -0.24
N ALA A 184 -17.29 -1.30 -1.36
CA ALA A 184 -16.89 -2.32 -2.33
C ALA A 184 -16.01 -3.39 -1.66
N SER A 185 -15.02 -2.97 -0.87
CA SER A 185 -14.12 -3.87 -0.14
C SER A 185 -14.85 -4.71 0.92
N ALA A 186 -15.85 -4.16 1.60
CA ALA A 186 -16.68 -4.91 2.54
C ALA A 186 -17.52 -5.99 1.86
N TYR A 187 -18.01 -5.73 0.64
CA TYR A 187 -18.69 -6.72 -0.19
C TYR A 187 -17.76 -7.67 -0.95
N GLY A 188 -16.45 -7.42 -0.94
CA GLY A 188 -15.51 -8.11 -1.82
C GLY A 188 -15.84 -7.90 -3.30
N ALA A 189 -16.36 -6.73 -3.67
CA ALA A 189 -16.89 -6.38 -4.98
C ALA A 189 -15.94 -5.50 -5.81
N PRO A 190 -15.93 -5.62 -7.15
CA PRO A 190 -15.32 -4.63 -8.03
C PRO A 190 -16.20 -3.37 -8.12
N ILE A 191 -15.57 -2.26 -8.53
CA ILE A 191 -16.27 -1.06 -9.01
C ILE A 191 -16.18 -1.05 -10.54
N LEU A 192 -17.34 -1.06 -11.20
CA LEU A 192 -17.47 -0.82 -12.63
C LEU A 192 -18.03 0.59 -12.89
N LEU A 193 -17.87 1.07 -14.11
CA LEU A 193 -18.27 2.41 -14.51
C LEU A 193 -19.42 2.39 -15.52
N SER A 194 -20.32 3.37 -15.43
CA SER A 194 -21.32 3.67 -16.47
C SER A 194 -21.30 5.14 -16.86
N SER A 195 -22.03 5.50 -17.93
CA SER A 195 -22.46 6.90 -18.12
C SER A 195 -23.66 7.19 -17.21
N ALA A 196 -24.22 8.40 -17.29
CA ALA A 196 -25.38 8.79 -16.48
C ALA A 196 -26.61 7.93 -16.75
N ASP A 197 -26.88 7.58 -18.00
CA ASP A 197 -28.11 6.90 -18.43
C ASP A 197 -27.86 5.66 -19.30
N THR A 198 -26.59 5.34 -19.55
CA THR A 198 -26.17 4.32 -20.51
C THR A 198 -25.12 3.41 -19.88
N LEU A 199 -25.37 2.11 -19.96
CA LEU A 199 -24.41 1.09 -19.56
C LEU A 199 -23.54 0.70 -20.76
N PRO A 200 -22.23 1.00 -20.75
CA PRO A 200 -21.35 0.69 -21.87
C PRO A 200 -21.27 -0.82 -22.14
N GLU A 201 -21.10 -1.22 -23.40
CA GLU A 201 -21.09 -2.64 -23.79
C GLU A 201 -20.00 -3.45 -23.07
N SER A 202 -18.83 -2.84 -22.82
CA SER A 202 -17.76 -3.45 -22.04
C SER A 202 -18.19 -3.77 -20.61
N THR A 203 -19.00 -2.89 -20.00
CA THR A 203 -19.54 -3.08 -18.65
C THR A 203 -20.64 -4.13 -18.64
N LYS A 204 -21.52 -4.14 -19.66
CA LYS A 204 -22.53 -5.20 -19.83
C LYS A 204 -21.89 -6.58 -19.93
N THR A 205 -20.87 -6.71 -20.77
CA THR A 205 -20.11 -7.95 -20.96
C THR A 205 -19.45 -8.41 -19.65
N GLU A 206 -18.87 -7.48 -18.90
CA GLU A 206 -18.23 -7.81 -17.63
C GLU A 206 -19.23 -8.21 -16.54
N LEU A 207 -20.40 -7.58 -16.48
CA LEU A 207 -21.49 -8.00 -15.58
C LEU A 207 -21.97 -9.41 -15.91
N LYS A 208 -22.09 -9.78 -17.19
CA LYS A 208 -22.41 -11.15 -17.61
C LYS A 208 -21.34 -12.14 -17.13
N ARG A 209 -20.05 -11.78 -17.25
CA ARG A 209 -18.92 -12.62 -16.80
C ARG A 209 -18.90 -12.80 -15.28
N LEU A 210 -19.10 -11.71 -14.53
CA LEU A 210 -19.10 -11.74 -13.07
C LEU A 210 -20.33 -12.46 -12.49
N ASN A 211 -21.45 -12.45 -13.24
CA ASN A 211 -22.75 -13.00 -12.87
C ASN A 211 -23.21 -12.61 -11.45
N PRO A 212 -23.30 -11.31 -11.12
CA PRO A 212 -23.72 -10.89 -9.79
C PRO A 212 -25.19 -11.23 -9.51
N SER A 213 -25.53 -11.34 -8.23
CA SER A 213 -26.93 -11.31 -7.76
C SER A 213 -27.39 -9.89 -7.43
N LYS A 214 -26.43 -8.98 -7.19
CA LYS A 214 -26.70 -7.60 -6.75
C LYS A 214 -25.83 -6.57 -7.47
N VAL A 215 -26.42 -5.47 -7.90
CA VAL A 215 -25.72 -4.26 -8.32
C VAL A 215 -26.13 -3.09 -7.45
N ILE A 216 -25.15 -2.33 -6.97
CA ILE A 216 -25.39 -1.14 -6.15
C ILE A 216 -24.94 0.10 -6.95
N LEU A 217 -25.90 0.94 -7.32
CA LEU A 217 -25.66 2.25 -7.92
C LEU A 217 -25.20 3.22 -6.84
N ILE A 218 -23.99 3.78 -6.98
CA ILE A 218 -23.47 4.81 -6.06
C ILE A 218 -23.64 6.18 -6.69
N GLY A 219 -24.62 6.93 -6.19
CA GLY A 219 -24.96 8.27 -6.64
C GLY A 219 -26.45 8.49 -6.87
N GLY A 220 -26.83 9.76 -6.78
CA GLY A 220 -28.22 10.20 -6.97
C GLY A 220 -28.73 9.99 -8.39
N LYS A 221 -30.02 10.22 -8.61
CA LYS A 221 -30.67 10.01 -9.93
C LYS A 221 -30.16 10.94 -11.03
N THR A 222 -29.64 12.10 -10.67
CA THR A 222 -29.03 13.08 -11.58
C THR A 222 -27.68 12.60 -12.12
N VAL A 223 -26.97 11.77 -11.34
CA VAL A 223 -25.66 11.21 -11.68
C VAL A 223 -25.79 9.83 -12.32
N LEU A 224 -26.75 9.04 -11.89
CA LEU A 224 -27.06 7.71 -12.43
C LEU A 224 -28.59 7.60 -12.57
N SER A 225 -29.13 7.70 -13.77
CA SER A 225 -30.57 7.73 -14.00
C SER A 225 -31.23 6.37 -13.74
N ASP A 226 -32.56 6.36 -13.64
CA ASP A 226 -33.31 5.12 -13.43
C ASP A 226 -33.36 4.21 -14.68
N SER A 227 -32.91 4.69 -15.85
CA SER A 227 -32.79 3.83 -17.05
C SER A 227 -31.73 2.75 -16.89
N LEU A 228 -30.70 2.98 -16.06
CA LEU A 228 -29.66 2.00 -15.79
C LEU A 228 -30.22 0.75 -15.10
N LYS A 229 -31.21 0.91 -14.22
CA LYS A 229 -31.88 -0.23 -13.58
C LYS A 229 -32.52 -1.15 -14.63
N LYS A 230 -33.21 -0.57 -15.63
CA LYS A 230 -33.80 -1.34 -16.72
C LYS A 230 -32.74 -2.08 -17.54
N GLN A 231 -31.67 -1.40 -17.94
CA GLN A 231 -30.54 -2.01 -18.67
C GLN A 231 -29.84 -3.12 -17.90
N LEU A 232 -29.72 -2.98 -16.57
CA LEU A 232 -29.17 -4.03 -15.70
C LEU A 232 -30.08 -5.25 -15.64
N GLN A 233 -31.40 -5.03 -15.56
CA GLN A 233 -32.40 -6.11 -15.56
C GLN A 233 -32.55 -6.78 -16.93
N GLU A 234 -32.25 -6.10 -18.03
CA GLU A 234 -32.14 -6.73 -19.37
C GLU A 234 -30.98 -7.73 -19.46
N ILE A 235 -29.92 -7.54 -18.68
CA ILE A 235 -28.80 -8.50 -18.60
C ILE A 235 -29.19 -9.73 -17.78
N LYS A 236 -29.91 -9.50 -16.68
CA LYS A 236 -30.37 -10.54 -15.75
C LYS A 236 -31.67 -10.08 -15.07
N PRO A 237 -32.85 -10.62 -15.44
CA PRO A 237 -34.16 -10.14 -14.99
C PRO A 237 -34.35 -10.08 -13.47
N ASP A 238 -33.75 -11.04 -12.78
CA ASP A 238 -33.78 -11.28 -11.33
C ASP A 238 -32.65 -10.59 -10.56
N LEU A 239 -31.88 -9.71 -11.21
CA LEU A 239 -30.81 -8.94 -10.58
C LEU A 239 -31.36 -7.90 -9.59
N GLU A 240 -30.91 -7.97 -8.34
CA GLU A 240 -31.23 -6.96 -7.32
C GLU A 240 -30.46 -5.67 -7.61
N VAL A 241 -31.18 -4.57 -7.89
CA VAL A 241 -30.58 -3.26 -8.15
C VAL A 241 -30.95 -2.28 -7.06
N ASN A 242 -29.96 -1.95 -6.23
CA ASN A 242 -30.08 -0.98 -5.14
C ASN A 242 -29.37 0.33 -5.49
N ARG A 243 -29.78 1.43 -4.87
CA ARG A 243 -29.14 2.74 -5.02
C ARG A 243 -28.75 3.29 -3.66
N ILE A 244 -27.55 3.85 -3.59
CA ILE A 244 -27.06 4.62 -2.45
C ILE A 244 -26.57 5.95 -3.01
N GLY A 245 -27.38 7.00 -2.83
CA GLY A 245 -27.06 8.33 -3.33
C GLY A 245 -27.98 9.35 -2.70
N GLY A 246 -27.38 10.43 -2.18
CA GLY A 246 -28.12 11.54 -1.61
C GLY A 246 -28.22 12.72 -2.58
N ASP A 247 -28.76 13.84 -2.10
CA ASP A 247 -28.88 15.07 -2.88
C ASP A 247 -27.51 15.72 -3.17
N THR A 248 -26.54 15.45 -2.31
CA THR A 248 -25.16 15.96 -2.43
C THR A 248 -24.14 14.84 -2.21
N ARG A 249 -22.89 15.07 -2.62
CA ARG A 249 -21.77 14.15 -2.33
C ARG A 249 -21.57 13.90 -0.84
N PHE A 250 -21.91 14.88 0.00
CA PHE A 250 -21.84 14.76 1.46
C PHE A 250 -22.89 13.77 1.97
N ASP A 251 -24.11 13.87 1.45
CA ASP A 251 -25.18 12.93 1.76
C ASP A 251 -24.88 11.52 1.24
N THR A 252 -24.37 11.41 0.02
CA THR A 252 -23.91 10.13 -0.52
C THR A 252 -22.82 9.51 0.37
N SER A 253 -21.85 10.31 0.85
CA SER A 253 -20.81 9.82 1.77
C SER A 253 -21.38 9.25 3.07
N LEU A 254 -22.37 9.93 3.66
CA LEU A 254 -23.05 9.45 4.86
C LEU A 254 -23.86 8.19 4.60
N LEU A 255 -24.60 8.11 3.48
CA LEU A 255 -25.40 6.95 3.14
C LEU A 255 -24.53 5.72 2.85
N VAL A 256 -23.38 5.90 2.20
CA VAL A 256 -22.40 4.83 1.98
C VAL A 256 -21.80 4.38 3.31
N ALA A 257 -21.46 5.32 4.22
CA ALA A 257 -20.95 5.00 5.55
C ALA A 257 -21.95 4.21 6.39
N LYS A 258 -23.22 4.66 6.46
CA LYS A 258 -24.30 3.92 7.13
C LYS A 258 -24.51 2.53 6.55
N LYS A 259 -24.36 2.37 5.22
CA LYS A 259 -24.49 1.05 4.61
C LYS A 259 -23.32 0.13 4.95
N LEU A 260 -22.10 0.66 4.95
CA LEU A 260 -20.90 -0.05 5.36
C LEU A 260 -21.02 -0.52 6.82
N ASP A 261 -21.55 0.34 7.69
CA ASP A 261 -21.75 0.07 9.10
C ASP A 261 -22.68 -1.13 9.37
N THR A 262 -23.63 -1.42 8.48
CA THR A 262 -24.43 -2.66 8.55
C THR A 262 -23.64 -3.95 8.30
N ILE A 263 -22.37 -3.85 7.90
CA ILE A 263 -21.48 -4.97 7.55
C ILE A 263 -20.28 -5.00 8.50
N VAL A 264 -19.69 -3.83 8.79
CA VAL A 264 -18.54 -3.66 9.68
C VAL A 264 -18.74 -2.38 10.48
N ASP A 265 -18.87 -2.51 11.80
CA ASP A 265 -19.02 -1.37 12.71
C ASP A 265 -17.94 -0.30 12.48
N ALA A 266 -18.39 0.95 12.37
CA ALA A 266 -17.53 2.11 12.23
C ALA A 266 -16.88 2.45 13.58
N ASN A 267 -15.57 2.22 13.69
CA ASN A 267 -14.77 2.64 14.84
C ASN A 267 -13.68 3.66 14.47
N LYS A 268 -13.55 3.96 13.18
CA LYS A 268 -12.63 4.96 12.62
C LYS A 268 -13.28 5.66 11.45
N SER A 269 -13.00 6.95 11.25
CA SER A 269 -13.39 7.66 10.03
C SER A 269 -12.21 8.32 9.32
N TYR A 270 -12.21 8.27 7.98
CA TYR A 270 -11.35 9.08 7.14
C TYR A 270 -12.12 10.30 6.63
N VAL A 271 -11.82 11.48 7.15
CA VAL A 271 -12.48 12.73 6.77
C VAL A 271 -11.70 13.39 5.64
N CYS A 272 -12.36 13.65 4.51
CA CYS A 272 -11.75 14.29 3.34
C CYS A 272 -12.55 15.55 2.96
N TYR A 273 -11.92 16.48 2.25
CA TYR A 273 -12.64 17.61 1.66
C TYR A 273 -13.52 17.13 0.49
N GLY A 274 -14.78 17.53 0.46
CA GLY A 274 -15.76 17.05 -0.53
C GLY A 274 -15.38 17.35 -1.97
N PHE A 275 -14.60 18.40 -2.22
CA PHE A 275 -14.11 18.77 -3.56
C PHE A 275 -12.62 18.45 -3.77
N GLY A 276 -11.99 17.76 -2.82
CA GLY A 276 -10.59 17.33 -2.84
C GLY A 276 -10.43 15.89 -3.32
N GLU A 277 -10.83 15.60 -4.56
CA GLU A 277 -10.95 14.23 -5.08
C GLU A 277 -9.67 13.39 -4.97
N ALA A 278 -8.52 14.01 -5.21
CA ALA A 278 -7.23 13.32 -5.17
C ALA A 278 -6.81 12.93 -3.74
N ASP A 279 -7.23 13.69 -2.72
CA ASP A 279 -6.95 13.39 -1.32
C ASP A 279 -7.80 12.19 -0.87
N ALA A 280 -9.10 12.19 -1.21
CA ALA A 280 -9.99 11.06 -0.96
C ALA A 280 -9.51 9.78 -1.67
N LEU A 281 -9.04 9.89 -2.92
CA LEU A 281 -8.50 8.72 -3.62
C LEU A 281 -7.17 8.22 -3.06
N SER A 282 -6.33 9.12 -2.55
CA SER A 282 -5.08 8.71 -1.92
C SER A 282 -5.32 7.79 -0.74
N ILE A 283 -6.39 8.02 0.04
CA ILE A 283 -6.75 7.18 1.19
C ILE A 283 -7.69 6.01 0.85
N SER A 284 -8.31 6.01 -0.33
CA SER A 284 -9.36 5.04 -0.72
C SER A 284 -8.97 3.57 -0.50
N ALA A 285 -7.76 3.17 -0.93
CA ALA A 285 -7.28 1.80 -0.78
C ALA A 285 -7.10 1.42 0.71
N LYS A 286 -6.62 2.34 1.55
CA LYS A 286 -6.44 2.09 2.98
C LYS A 286 -7.77 2.02 3.72
N ALA A 287 -8.69 2.94 3.42
CA ALA A 287 -10.05 2.91 3.95
C ALA A 287 -10.79 1.63 3.52
N GLY A 288 -10.53 1.17 2.28
CA GLY A 288 -10.98 -0.13 1.77
C GLY A 288 -10.40 -1.33 2.51
N GLU A 289 -9.09 -1.34 2.74
CA GLU A 289 -8.38 -2.39 3.47
C GLU A 289 -8.95 -2.54 4.89
N GLU A 290 -9.14 -1.42 5.59
CA GLU A 290 -9.67 -1.40 6.96
C GLU A 290 -11.20 -1.50 7.02
N ARG A 291 -11.89 -1.38 5.88
CA ARG A 291 -13.36 -1.31 5.76
C ARG A 291 -13.95 -0.25 6.69
N GLN A 292 -13.34 0.92 6.70
CA GLN A 292 -13.79 2.07 7.51
C GLN A 292 -14.23 3.21 6.59
N PRO A 293 -15.25 4.00 6.99
CA PRO A 293 -15.89 4.97 6.12
C PRO A 293 -14.97 6.14 5.74
N ILE A 294 -15.18 6.65 4.51
CA ILE A 294 -14.72 7.98 4.10
C ILE A 294 -15.91 8.94 4.23
N ILE A 295 -15.75 9.97 5.06
CA ILE A 295 -16.76 11.02 5.26
C ILE A 295 -16.28 12.29 4.58
N LEU A 296 -17.15 12.92 3.79
CA LEU A 296 -16.84 14.18 3.13
C LEU A 296 -17.22 15.37 4.02
N SER A 297 -16.35 16.37 4.06
CA SER A 297 -16.50 17.62 4.81
C SER A 297 -16.40 18.83 3.88
N GLU A 298 -17.01 19.94 4.28
CA GLU A 298 -16.70 21.25 3.71
C GLU A 298 -15.46 21.82 4.41
N THR A 299 -15.00 22.99 3.98
CA THR A 299 -13.76 23.58 4.50
C THR A 299 -13.78 23.74 6.01
N ASN A 300 -14.85 24.30 6.58
CA ASN A 300 -14.90 24.62 8.02
C ASN A 300 -16.05 23.92 8.75
N SER A 301 -16.74 22.99 8.10
CA SER A 301 -17.92 22.34 8.64
C SER A 301 -18.05 20.89 8.20
N LEU A 302 -18.65 20.11 9.08
CA LEU A 302 -19.19 18.80 8.75
C LEU A 302 -20.72 18.91 8.81
N LYS A 303 -21.41 18.39 7.79
CA LYS A 303 -22.87 18.37 7.74
C LYS A 303 -23.42 17.74 9.03
N ASP A 304 -24.44 18.36 9.62
CA ASP A 304 -24.92 17.93 10.94
C ASP A 304 -25.42 16.49 10.95
N SER A 305 -26.04 16.03 9.87
CA SER A 305 -26.44 14.63 9.72
C SER A 305 -25.24 13.66 9.77
N SER A 306 -24.09 14.04 9.21
CA SER A 306 -22.86 13.25 9.28
C SER A 306 -22.24 13.29 10.67
N PHE A 307 -22.27 14.46 11.31
CA PHE A 307 -21.75 14.62 12.67
C PHE A 307 -22.58 13.83 13.69
N GLU A 308 -23.90 13.96 13.68
CA GLU A 308 -24.77 13.24 14.61
C GLU A 308 -24.70 11.73 14.42
N TRP A 309 -24.52 11.26 13.18
CA TRP A 309 -24.25 9.85 12.94
C TRP A 309 -22.91 9.42 13.55
N LEU A 310 -21.80 10.11 13.25
CA LEU A 310 -20.49 9.79 13.82
C LEU A 310 -20.47 9.83 15.36
N LYS A 311 -21.25 10.73 15.97
CA LYS A 311 -21.40 10.85 17.42
C LYS A 311 -22.15 9.66 18.03
N GLY A 312 -23.06 9.05 17.28
CA GLY A 312 -23.72 7.80 17.66
C GLY A 312 -22.80 6.58 17.57
N GLU A 313 -21.73 6.68 16.78
CA GLU A 313 -20.73 5.62 16.63
C GLU A 313 -19.71 5.60 17.77
N LYS A 314 -19.16 4.41 18.08
CA LYS A 314 -18.06 4.25 19.04
C LYS A 314 -16.72 4.58 18.41
N LEU A 315 -16.59 5.80 17.87
CA LEU A 315 -15.42 6.22 17.12
C LEU A 315 -14.18 6.29 18.02
N GLN A 316 -13.20 5.44 17.77
CA GLN A 316 -11.94 5.45 18.49
C GLN A 316 -10.97 6.48 17.92
N ASN A 317 -10.98 6.65 16.59
CA ASN A 317 -9.96 7.42 15.88
C ASN A 317 -10.52 8.07 14.61
N ALA A 318 -9.88 9.11 14.12
CA ALA A 318 -10.21 9.78 12.88
C ALA A 318 -8.93 10.33 12.23
N TYR A 319 -8.91 10.37 10.90
CA TYR A 319 -7.84 10.98 10.11
C TYR A 319 -8.41 12.01 9.16
N PHE A 320 -7.67 13.10 8.95
CA PHE A 320 -8.10 14.22 8.11
C PHE A 320 -7.16 14.32 6.91
N ILE A 321 -7.64 13.93 5.74
CA ILE A 321 -6.81 13.82 4.53
C ILE A 321 -6.99 15.09 3.70
N GLY A 322 -6.01 15.98 3.79
CA GLY A 322 -6.06 17.30 3.15
C GLY A 322 -5.47 18.42 4.01
N GLY A 323 -4.94 19.43 3.32
CA GLY A 323 -4.30 20.60 3.94
C GLY A 323 -5.27 21.50 4.72
N THR A 324 -4.70 22.43 5.49
CA THR A 324 -5.47 23.39 6.32
C THR A 324 -6.37 24.31 5.51
N GLY A 325 -6.01 24.60 4.25
CA GLY A 325 -6.81 25.44 3.35
C GLY A 325 -8.12 24.80 2.86
N ILE A 326 -8.29 23.48 3.04
CA ILE A 326 -9.47 22.73 2.57
C ILE A 326 -10.17 21.90 3.66
N ILE A 327 -9.49 21.67 4.79
CA ILE A 327 -10.09 21.12 6.01
C ILE A 327 -9.57 21.98 7.16
N GLY A 328 -10.40 22.85 7.69
CA GLY A 328 -10.10 23.75 8.79
C GLY A 328 -10.11 23.03 10.14
N ASP A 329 -9.47 23.64 11.13
CA ASP A 329 -9.33 23.06 12.47
C ASP A 329 -10.67 22.98 13.22
N SER A 330 -11.70 23.69 12.77
CA SER A 330 -13.07 23.53 13.26
C SER A 330 -13.63 22.14 12.98
N VAL A 331 -13.35 21.56 11.80
CA VAL A 331 -13.76 20.18 11.46
C VAL A 331 -13.03 19.19 12.36
N ILE A 332 -11.72 19.38 12.54
CA ILE A 332 -10.90 18.54 13.43
C ILE A 332 -11.40 18.61 14.86
N SER A 333 -11.65 19.81 15.38
CA SER A 333 -12.12 20.02 16.76
C SER A 333 -13.50 19.39 16.97
N LYS A 334 -14.41 19.54 16.00
CA LYS A 334 -15.75 18.94 16.03
C LYS A 334 -15.65 17.41 16.10
N VAL A 335 -14.86 16.77 15.23
CA VAL A 335 -14.68 15.30 15.26
C VAL A 335 -13.89 14.83 16.49
N ASN A 336 -12.90 15.59 16.96
CA ASN A 336 -12.14 15.25 18.16
C ASN A 336 -13.00 15.22 19.43
N SER A 337 -14.09 16.01 19.46
CA SER A 337 -15.03 16.01 20.59
C SER A 337 -15.85 14.73 20.74
N ILE A 338 -15.87 13.87 19.70
CA ILE A 338 -16.64 12.62 19.66
C ILE A 338 -15.77 11.37 19.52
N THR A 339 -14.44 11.50 19.47
CA THR A 339 -13.51 10.36 19.42
C THR A 339 -12.93 10.03 20.79
N SER A 340 -12.71 8.74 21.06
CA SER A 340 -12.06 8.34 22.32
C SER A 340 -10.55 8.66 22.36
N SER A 341 -9.87 8.68 21.20
CA SER A 341 -8.47 9.12 21.10
C SER A 341 -8.40 10.62 20.78
N ASN A 342 -7.29 11.26 21.16
CA ASN A 342 -6.99 12.60 20.68
C ASN A 342 -6.58 12.55 19.20
N VAL A 343 -7.39 13.11 18.33
CA VAL A 343 -7.19 13.13 16.87
C VAL A 343 -6.76 14.51 16.34
N SER A 344 -6.50 15.48 17.22
CA SER A 344 -6.10 16.84 16.81
C SER A 344 -4.84 16.86 15.93
N GLY A 345 -3.95 15.89 16.11
CA GLY A 345 -2.73 15.70 15.31
C GLY A 345 -2.85 14.77 14.10
N ASN A 346 -4.05 14.27 13.76
CA ASN A 346 -4.22 13.23 12.74
C ASN A 346 -4.46 13.75 11.31
N ARG A 347 -4.03 14.99 11.03
CA ARG A 347 -4.01 15.52 9.67
C ARG A 347 -2.91 14.83 8.86
N VAL A 348 -3.24 14.41 7.64
CA VAL A 348 -2.30 13.85 6.66
C VAL A 348 -2.45 14.66 5.37
N ALA A 349 -1.43 15.46 5.05
CA ALA A 349 -1.49 16.40 3.95
C ALA A 349 -0.11 16.70 3.39
N GLY A 350 -0.10 17.15 2.13
CA GLY A 350 1.04 17.82 1.51
C GLY A 350 0.62 19.16 0.90
N ILE A 351 1.57 19.85 0.27
CA ILE A 351 1.32 21.16 -0.38
C ILE A 351 0.46 21.04 -1.65
N ASN A 352 0.35 19.83 -2.21
CA ASN A 352 -0.49 19.50 -3.36
C ASN A 352 -0.92 18.03 -3.27
N ARG A 353 -1.75 17.58 -4.22
CA ARG A 353 -2.29 16.22 -4.27
C ARG A 353 -1.24 15.10 -4.28
N TYR A 354 -0.08 15.34 -4.90
CA TYR A 354 0.99 14.35 -5.02
C TYR A 354 1.76 14.23 -3.70
N ASP A 355 1.95 15.35 -3.00
CA ASP A 355 2.55 15.37 -1.68
C ASP A 355 1.60 14.83 -0.60
N THR A 356 0.27 15.08 -0.71
CA THR A 356 -0.73 14.40 0.13
C THR A 356 -0.69 12.89 -0.12
N ASN A 357 -0.62 12.47 -1.40
CA ASN A 357 -0.48 11.06 -1.74
C ASN A 357 0.79 10.43 -1.12
N ALA A 358 1.93 11.12 -1.17
CA ALA A 358 3.15 10.67 -0.49
C ALA A 358 2.99 10.58 1.03
N ALA A 359 2.34 11.58 1.66
CA ALA A 359 2.07 11.59 3.09
C ALA A 359 1.18 10.43 3.53
N VAL A 360 0.14 10.11 2.74
CA VAL A 360 -0.72 8.94 2.95
C VAL A 360 0.08 7.64 2.84
N ILE A 361 0.89 7.48 1.78
CA ILE A 361 1.74 6.28 1.63
C ILE A 361 2.67 6.13 2.84
N LYS A 362 3.33 7.22 3.25
CA LYS A 362 4.26 7.22 4.39
C LYS A 362 3.58 6.84 5.70
N LYS A 363 2.38 7.37 5.95
CA LYS A 363 1.65 7.19 7.22
C LYS A 363 1.04 5.79 7.35
N PHE A 364 0.46 5.26 6.28
CA PHE A 364 -0.40 4.07 6.37
C PHE A 364 0.21 2.79 5.80
N TYR A 365 1.27 2.89 4.99
CA TYR A 365 1.96 1.74 4.40
C TYR A 365 3.37 1.65 4.99
N THR A 366 3.45 1.36 6.30
CA THR A 366 4.70 1.40 7.07
C THR A 366 5.68 0.28 6.71
N ASN A 367 5.18 -0.88 6.28
CA ASN A 367 6.03 -1.99 5.83
C ASN A 367 6.92 -1.55 4.66
N SER A 368 8.19 -1.94 4.68
CA SER A 368 9.11 -1.73 3.57
C SER A 368 8.70 -2.57 2.37
N VAL A 369 8.33 -3.84 2.59
CA VAL A 369 7.89 -4.75 1.54
C VAL A 369 6.38 -4.63 1.32
N GLN A 370 6.00 -4.38 0.07
CA GLN A 370 4.63 -4.29 -0.43
C GLN A 370 4.38 -5.45 -1.41
N SER A 371 3.19 -6.06 -1.34
CA SER A 371 2.76 -7.08 -2.31
C SER A 371 2.67 -6.54 -3.74
N GLY A 372 2.51 -5.23 -3.89
CA GLY A 372 2.56 -4.51 -5.15
C GLY A 372 2.34 -3.01 -4.95
N ILE A 373 2.33 -2.25 -6.03
CA ILE A 373 2.00 -0.83 -6.06
C ILE A 373 1.12 -0.53 -7.26
N SER A 374 0.02 0.19 -7.05
CA SER A 374 -0.81 0.68 -8.15
C SER A 374 -0.40 2.10 -8.51
N VAL A 375 -0.27 2.40 -9.80
CA VAL A 375 0.08 3.72 -10.33
C VAL A 375 -1.07 4.19 -11.21
N ALA A 376 -1.60 5.39 -10.93
CA ALA A 376 -2.71 5.96 -11.68
C ALA A 376 -2.52 7.47 -11.88
N LYS A 377 -3.15 8.06 -12.89
CA LYS A 377 -3.10 9.52 -13.10
C LYS A 377 -3.72 10.27 -11.93
N GLY A 378 -3.06 11.34 -11.48
CA GLY A 378 -3.56 12.21 -10.40
C GLY A 378 -4.50 13.34 -10.85
N LEU A 379 -4.63 13.60 -12.15
CA LEU A 379 -5.53 14.64 -12.69
C LEU A 379 -6.84 14.08 -13.24
N VAL A 380 -6.82 12.85 -13.78
CA VAL A 380 -8.01 12.16 -14.29
C VAL A 380 -8.21 10.91 -13.46
N LEU A 381 -9.19 10.98 -12.57
CA LEU A 381 -9.26 10.13 -11.39
C LEU A 381 -10.21 8.93 -11.51
N ALA A 382 -10.98 8.84 -12.60
CA ALA A 382 -11.91 7.74 -12.82
C ALA A 382 -11.20 6.36 -12.88
N ASP A 383 -10.03 6.29 -13.52
CA ASP A 383 -9.23 5.07 -13.57
C ASP A 383 -8.73 4.68 -12.16
N ALA A 384 -8.19 5.66 -11.42
CA ALA A 384 -7.70 5.47 -10.05
C ALA A 384 -8.81 4.98 -9.11
N LEU A 385 -10.01 5.56 -9.20
CA LEU A 385 -11.18 5.17 -8.42
C LEU A 385 -11.48 3.67 -8.55
N THR A 386 -11.48 3.15 -9.78
CA THR A 386 -11.80 1.73 -10.02
C THR A 386 -10.77 0.77 -9.45
N SER A 387 -9.52 1.23 -9.27
CA SER A 387 -8.45 0.44 -8.66
C SER A 387 -8.51 0.34 -7.14
N GLY A 388 -9.30 1.20 -6.47
CA GLY A 388 -9.44 1.22 -5.01
C GLY A 388 -9.70 -0.15 -4.39
N PRO A 389 -10.74 -0.89 -4.82
CA PRO A 389 -11.05 -2.20 -4.24
C PRO A 389 -9.99 -3.26 -4.51
N LEU A 390 -9.31 -3.21 -5.67
CA LEU A 390 -8.20 -4.11 -5.99
C LEU A 390 -7.00 -3.82 -5.09
N ALA A 391 -6.63 -2.55 -4.95
CA ALA A 391 -5.54 -2.11 -4.08
C ALA A 391 -5.81 -2.45 -2.61
N ALA A 392 -7.05 -2.24 -2.14
CA ALA A 392 -7.50 -2.66 -0.82
C ALA A 392 -7.38 -4.18 -0.62
N LYS A 393 -7.82 -4.99 -1.59
CA LYS A 393 -7.72 -6.45 -1.56
C LYS A 393 -6.27 -6.93 -1.49
N LEU A 394 -5.38 -6.26 -2.21
CA LEU A 394 -3.95 -6.58 -2.24
C LEU A 394 -3.15 -5.93 -1.10
N LYS A 395 -3.77 -5.02 -0.34
CA LYS A 395 -3.12 -4.18 0.69
C LYS A 395 -2.00 -3.31 0.14
N THR A 396 -2.19 -2.75 -1.05
CA THR A 396 -1.20 -1.94 -1.75
C THR A 396 -1.58 -0.46 -1.79
N PRO A 397 -0.60 0.45 -1.85
CA PRO A 397 -0.87 1.86 -2.07
C PRO A 397 -1.26 2.15 -3.53
N ILE A 398 -2.01 3.22 -3.73
CA ILE A 398 -2.23 3.86 -5.03
C ILE A 398 -1.37 5.12 -5.09
N VAL A 399 -0.40 5.14 -6.01
CA VAL A 399 0.45 6.29 -6.32
C VAL A 399 -0.24 7.11 -7.40
N LEU A 400 -0.63 8.34 -7.06
CA LEU A 400 -1.19 9.28 -8.03
C LEU A 400 -0.05 10.04 -8.71
N VAL A 401 0.05 9.99 -10.03
CA VAL A 401 1.19 10.56 -10.76
C VAL A 401 0.80 11.65 -11.75
N ASN A 402 1.76 12.51 -12.10
CA ASN A 402 1.68 13.46 -13.20
C ASN A 402 2.71 13.10 -14.30
N THR A 403 3.20 14.10 -15.04
CA THR A 403 4.37 13.99 -15.92
C THR A 403 5.63 13.47 -15.20
N GLU A 404 5.76 13.77 -13.90
CA GLU A 404 6.85 13.32 -13.02
C GLU A 404 6.35 13.08 -11.59
N LEU A 405 7.11 12.33 -10.80
CA LEU A 405 6.91 12.19 -9.34
C LEU A 405 7.36 13.46 -8.60
N SER A 406 6.61 13.86 -7.59
CA SER A 406 7.06 14.86 -6.61
C SER A 406 8.26 14.35 -5.79
N ASN A 407 9.05 15.26 -5.21
CA ASN A 407 10.19 14.87 -4.36
C ASN A 407 9.78 14.02 -3.15
N ASN A 408 8.62 14.29 -2.55
CA ASN A 408 8.13 13.50 -1.43
C ASN A 408 7.68 12.10 -1.87
N GLN A 409 7.08 11.97 -3.07
CA GLN A 409 6.78 10.65 -3.65
C GLN A 409 8.06 9.87 -3.94
N LYS A 410 9.06 10.53 -4.52
CA LYS A 410 10.38 9.95 -4.78
C LYS A 410 11.01 9.42 -3.49
N GLN A 411 10.97 10.19 -2.40
CA GLN A 411 11.51 9.80 -1.10
C GLN A 411 10.74 8.63 -0.48
N VAL A 412 9.40 8.71 -0.41
CA VAL A 412 8.62 7.64 0.24
C VAL A 412 8.70 6.34 -0.53
N LEU A 413 8.67 6.36 -1.86
CA LEU A 413 8.75 5.15 -2.69
C LEU A 413 10.12 4.47 -2.54
N SER A 414 11.20 5.24 -2.40
CA SER A 414 12.54 4.67 -2.13
C SER A 414 12.67 3.98 -0.76
N THR A 415 11.68 4.12 0.12
CA THR A 415 11.59 3.32 1.37
C THR A 415 10.77 2.05 1.20
N LYS A 416 10.27 1.78 -0.01
CA LYS A 416 9.40 0.64 -0.33
C LYS A 416 10.09 -0.31 -1.31
N GLN A 417 9.68 -1.56 -1.25
CA GLN A 417 10.02 -2.60 -2.21
C GLN A 417 8.75 -3.31 -2.63
N ALA A 418 8.61 -3.61 -3.92
CA ALA A 418 7.46 -4.29 -4.47
C ALA A 418 7.87 -5.16 -5.65
N SER A 419 7.40 -6.41 -5.67
CA SER A 419 7.63 -7.31 -6.81
C SER A 419 6.70 -7.03 -8.00
N LEU A 420 5.72 -6.15 -7.84
CA LEU A 420 4.66 -5.90 -8.81
C LEU A 420 4.25 -4.42 -8.83
N VAL A 421 4.18 -3.85 -10.02
CA VAL A 421 3.60 -2.53 -10.28
C VAL A 421 2.45 -2.67 -11.26
N TYR A 422 1.26 -2.28 -10.84
CA TYR A 422 0.10 -2.13 -11.70
C TYR A 422 0.04 -0.71 -12.25
N GLU A 423 0.03 -0.56 -13.57
CA GLU A 423 -0.28 0.71 -14.23
C GLU A 423 -1.77 0.73 -14.58
N ILE A 424 -2.53 1.61 -13.94
CA ILE A 424 -3.98 1.69 -14.06
C ILE A 424 -4.36 2.81 -15.03
N GLY A 425 -5.04 2.44 -16.11
CA GLY A 425 -5.50 3.38 -17.12
C GLY A 425 -4.42 3.80 -18.11
N GLY A 426 -4.82 4.68 -19.03
CA GLY A 426 -3.97 5.10 -20.15
C GLY A 426 -3.44 6.54 -20.02
N GLY A 427 -2.31 6.81 -20.69
CA GLY A 427 -1.76 8.17 -20.81
C GLY A 427 -0.93 8.62 -19.61
N ILE A 428 -0.41 7.68 -18.82
CA ILE A 428 0.62 7.98 -17.82
C ILE A 428 1.96 8.09 -18.56
N ASN A 429 2.81 9.05 -18.16
CA ASN A 429 4.13 9.20 -18.74
C ASN A 429 4.97 7.92 -18.47
N PRO A 430 5.44 7.19 -19.50
CA PRO A 430 6.21 5.96 -19.32
C PRO A 430 7.47 6.16 -18.46
N SER A 431 8.13 7.33 -18.54
CA SER A 431 9.31 7.61 -17.71
C SER A 431 8.94 7.72 -16.22
N THR A 432 7.74 8.17 -15.90
CA THR A 432 7.23 8.23 -14.52
C THR A 432 6.90 6.84 -13.99
N VAL A 433 6.27 5.99 -14.80
CA VAL A 433 6.04 4.58 -14.41
C VAL A 433 7.38 3.89 -14.18
N GLN A 434 8.37 4.14 -15.03
CA GLN A 434 9.72 3.60 -14.86
C GLN A 434 10.43 4.14 -13.61
N ASP A 435 10.24 5.42 -13.25
CA ASP A 435 10.77 5.99 -12.00
C ASP A 435 10.13 5.32 -10.78
N VAL A 436 8.80 5.08 -10.79
CA VAL A 436 8.14 4.29 -9.72
C VAL A 436 8.76 2.90 -9.62
N ILE A 437 8.85 2.17 -10.75
CA ILE A 437 9.44 0.83 -10.79
C ILE A 437 10.86 0.84 -10.21
N ASN A 438 11.71 1.77 -10.63
CA ASN A 438 13.09 1.84 -10.19
C ASN A 438 13.22 2.09 -8.68
N ARG A 439 12.29 2.86 -8.09
CA ARG A 439 12.32 3.19 -6.66
C ARG A 439 11.93 2.04 -5.76
N VAL A 440 11.16 1.10 -6.28
CA VAL A 440 10.56 0.01 -5.48
C VAL A 440 11.17 -1.35 -5.80
N ARG A 441 12.33 -1.34 -6.45
CA ARG A 441 13.13 -2.53 -6.79
C ARG A 441 13.79 -3.19 -5.59
#